data_AF-A0A1X7UC60-F1
#
_entry.id   AF-A0A1X7UC60-F1
#
_cell.length_a   1.000
_cell.length_b   1.000
_cell.length_c   1.000
_cell.angle_alpha   90.00
_cell.angle_beta   90.00
_cell.angle_gamma   90.00
#
_symmetry.space_group_name_H-M   'P 1'
#
loop_
_entity.id
_entity.type
_entity.pdbx_description
1 polymer ?
#
loop_
_entity_poly.entity_id
_entity_poly.type
_entity_poly.pdbx_seq_one_letter_code
_entity_poly.pdbx_strand_id
1 'polypeptide(L)'
;MLEKASDQDLEGLLAYTIRNIDSKIATGFDISQFKLMNVKEVPIDNRQEHLDLLCFPTLFPTGQYGEHHHRQSYPAQTLSFSEYIKSRILNKNPQFHRNHSYRLHYYGLNINKALKTGIYNLLKTSRGNVAQTVAEILEKINVI
;
A
#
# COMPACT_ATOMS: atom_id res chain seq x y z
N MET A 1 -16.33 -0.55 8.85
CA MET A 1 -16.12 0.88 8.57
C MET A 1 -17.00 1.35 7.40
N LEU A 2 -18.26 0.92 7.37
CA LEU A 2 -19.18 1.23 6.29
C LEU A 2 -20.44 1.79 6.94
N GLU A 3 -20.90 2.92 6.44
CA GLU A 3 -22.17 3.54 6.83
C GLU A 3 -23.16 3.41 5.68
N LYS A 4 -24.44 3.31 6.00
CA LYS A 4 -25.47 3.29 4.96
C LYS A 4 -25.45 4.65 4.25
N ALA A 5 -25.37 4.64 2.92
CA ALA A 5 -25.31 5.87 2.15
C ALA A 5 -26.59 6.69 2.35
N SER A 6 -26.45 8.00 2.52
CA SER A 6 -27.59 8.93 2.55
C SER A 6 -28.12 9.20 1.15
N ASP A 7 -29.33 9.76 1.03
CA ASP A 7 -29.90 10.11 -0.27
C ASP A 7 -29.05 11.13 -1.04
N GLN A 8 -28.33 12.02 -0.33
CA GLN A 8 -27.38 12.95 -0.94
C GLN A 8 -26.13 12.23 -1.49
N ASP A 9 -25.61 11.24 -0.78
CA ASP A 9 -24.48 10.44 -1.25
C ASP A 9 -24.88 9.62 -2.49
N LEU A 10 -26.12 9.11 -2.50
CA LEU A 10 -26.70 8.41 -3.64
C LEU A 10 -26.82 9.32 -4.85
N GLU A 11 -27.35 10.53 -4.71
CA GLU A 11 -27.42 11.52 -5.79
C GLU A 11 -26.03 11.86 -6.36
N GLY A 12 -25.04 12.04 -5.48
CA GLY A 12 -23.64 12.24 -5.88
C GLY A 12 -23.09 11.07 -6.69
N LEU A 13 -23.34 9.82 -6.27
CA LEU A 13 -22.91 8.62 -7.01
C LEU A 13 -23.65 8.49 -8.35
N LEU A 14 -24.94 8.82 -8.39
CA LEU A 14 -25.76 8.78 -9.59
C LEU A 14 -25.27 9.77 -10.65
N ALA A 15 -24.77 10.94 -10.25
CA ALA A 15 -24.21 11.92 -11.18
C ALA A 15 -23.03 11.39 -12.01
N TYR A 16 -22.26 10.44 -11.48
CA TYR A 16 -21.12 9.82 -12.16
C TYR A 16 -21.45 8.45 -12.78
N THR A 17 -22.68 7.96 -12.62
CA THR A 17 -23.09 6.65 -13.13
C THR A 17 -23.86 6.82 -14.44
N ILE A 18 -23.34 6.28 -15.53
CA ILE A 18 -24.03 6.28 -16.83
C ILE A 18 -25.20 5.28 -16.78
N ARG A 19 -26.42 5.76 -17.06
CA ARG A 19 -27.65 4.95 -17.07
C ARG A 19 -28.53 5.31 -18.25
N ASN A 20 -29.41 4.38 -18.62
CA ASN A 20 -30.47 4.65 -19.58
C ASN A 20 -31.55 5.53 -18.92
N ILE A 21 -32.10 6.50 -19.66
CA ILE A 21 -33.13 7.44 -19.18
C ILE A 21 -34.38 6.69 -18.67
N ASP A 22 -34.70 5.55 -19.26
CA ASP A 22 -35.93 4.81 -18.95
C ASP A 22 -35.78 3.84 -17.77
N SER A 23 -34.56 3.63 -17.24
CA SER A 23 -34.35 2.64 -16.18
C SER A 23 -34.69 3.21 -14.79
N LYS A 24 -35.70 2.63 -14.14
CA LYS A 24 -35.99 2.91 -12.73
C LYS A 24 -34.89 2.36 -11.83
N ILE A 25 -34.52 3.13 -10.81
CA ILE A 25 -33.54 2.71 -9.81
C ILE A 25 -34.20 1.69 -8.88
N ALA A 26 -33.69 0.46 -8.86
CA ALA A 26 -34.16 -0.57 -7.95
C ALA A 26 -33.70 -0.25 -6.52
N THR A 27 -34.61 0.21 -5.67
CA THR A 27 -34.38 0.53 -4.25
C THR A 27 -34.81 -0.62 -3.34
N GLY A 28 -34.32 -1.83 -3.63
CA GLY A 28 -34.49 -2.99 -2.74
C GLY A 28 -33.53 -2.94 -1.55
N PHE A 29 -33.89 -3.60 -0.44
CA PHE A 29 -33.00 -3.72 0.74
C PHE A 29 -31.65 -4.35 0.37
N ASP A 30 -31.64 -5.36 -0.50
CA ASP A 30 -30.43 -6.04 -0.99
C ASP A 30 -29.54 -5.16 -1.91
N ILE A 31 -30.02 -3.97 -2.30
CA ILE A 31 -29.33 -3.02 -3.20
C ILE A 31 -28.97 -1.74 -2.43
N SER A 32 -29.06 -1.76 -1.10
CA SER A 32 -28.65 -0.62 -0.27
C SER A 32 -27.18 -0.30 -0.51
N GLN A 33 -26.89 0.95 -0.87
CA GLN A 33 -25.52 1.39 -1.05
C GLN A 33 -24.92 1.79 0.30
N PHE A 34 -23.63 1.50 0.45
CA PHE A 34 -22.86 1.86 1.63
C PHE A 34 -21.71 2.76 1.22
N LYS A 35 -21.43 3.74 2.06
CA LYS A 35 -20.29 4.64 1.93
C LYS A 35 -19.23 4.25 2.95
N LEU A 36 -17.97 4.44 2.59
CA LEU A 36 -16.87 4.36 3.55
C LEU A 36 -16.97 5.56 4.49
N MET A 37 -16.98 5.29 5.80
CA MET A 37 -16.97 6.37 6.79
C MET A 37 -15.75 7.28 6.56
N ASN A 38 -15.97 8.59 6.59
CA ASN A 38 -14.88 9.55 6.49
C ASN A 38 -13.97 9.45 7.73
N VAL A 39 -12.78 8.90 7.54
CA VAL A 39 -11.74 8.84 8.58
C VAL A 39 -11.04 10.20 8.62
N LYS A 40 -11.26 10.97 9.69
CA LYS A 40 -10.65 12.30 9.91
C LYS A 40 -9.30 12.22 10.63
N GLU A 41 -8.61 11.09 10.54
CA GLU A 41 -7.32 10.89 11.20
C GLU A 41 -6.17 11.40 10.33
N VAL A 42 -5.05 11.70 10.98
CA VAL A 42 -3.82 12.10 10.28
C VAL A 42 -3.40 10.93 9.38
N PRO A 43 -3.16 11.17 8.08
CA PRO A 43 -2.70 10.10 7.20
C PRO A 43 -1.37 9.53 7.70
N ILE A 44 -1.26 8.21 7.66
CA ILE A 44 -0.04 7.51 8.05
C ILE A 44 1.06 7.83 7.04
N ASP A 45 2.25 8.18 7.52
CA ASP A 45 3.41 8.39 6.66
C ASP A 45 3.92 7.05 6.13
N ASN A 46 3.90 6.89 4.81
CA ASN A 46 4.39 5.70 4.11
C ASN A 46 5.92 5.49 4.26
N ARG A 47 6.65 6.48 4.80
CA ARG A 47 8.09 6.41 5.06
C ARG A 47 8.42 5.83 6.44
N GLN A 48 7.42 5.59 7.27
CA GLN A 48 7.63 5.10 8.62
C GLN A 48 8.17 3.66 8.59
N GLU A 49 9.20 3.39 9.40
CA GLU A 49 9.91 2.10 9.40
C GLU A 49 9.02 0.94 9.86
N HIS A 50 8.07 1.18 10.76
CA HIS A 50 7.18 0.15 11.31
C HIS A 50 5.76 0.24 10.74
N LEU A 51 5.65 0.53 9.44
CA LEU A 51 4.37 0.69 8.75
C LEU A 51 3.53 -0.59 8.81
N ASP A 52 4.15 -1.76 8.76
CA ASP A 52 3.48 -3.07 8.85
C ASP A 52 2.77 -3.26 10.20
N LEU A 53 3.38 -2.79 11.29
CA LEU A 53 2.79 -2.85 12.63
C LEU A 53 1.55 -1.95 12.75
N LEU A 54 1.60 -0.77 12.14
CA LEU A 54 0.50 0.21 12.17
C LEU A 54 -0.67 -0.19 11.28
N CYS A 55 -0.39 -0.69 10.07
CA CYS A 55 -1.43 -1.06 9.11
C CYS A 55 -2.12 -2.38 9.47
N PHE A 56 -1.47 -3.26 10.23
CA PHE A 56 -1.98 -4.60 10.54
C PHE A 56 -2.00 -4.91 12.05
N PRO A 57 -2.76 -4.14 12.87
CA PRO A 57 -2.81 -4.34 14.31
C PRO A 57 -3.39 -5.71 14.71
N THR A 58 -4.21 -6.33 13.86
CA THR A 58 -4.75 -7.68 14.08
C THR A 58 -3.70 -8.78 13.89
N LEU A 59 -2.66 -8.53 13.10
CA LEU A 59 -1.55 -9.45 12.90
C LEU A 59 -0.44 -9.22 13.93
N PHE A 60 -0.28 -7.97 14.37
CA PHE A 60 0.73 -7.56 15.34
C PHE A 60 0.08 -6.87 16.55
N PRO A 61 -0.65 -7.60 17.40
CA PRO A 61 -1.38 -6.99 18.52
C PRO A 61 -0.46 -6.33 19.55
N THR A 62 0.80 -6.78 19.65
CA THR A 62 1.81 -6.21 20.54
C THR A 62 2.62 -5.08 19.89
N GLY A 63 2.43 -4.80 18.59
CA GLY A 63 3.25 -3.84 17.86
C GLY A 63 4.74 -4.23 17.77
N GLN A 64 5.07 -5.52 17.89
CA GLN A 64 6.44 -6.03 17.85
C GLN A 64 6.64 -7.05 16.73
N TYR A 65 7.90 -7.37 16.43
CA TYR A 65 8.29 -8.39 15.43
C TYR A 65 7.87 -8.10 13.99
N GLY A 66 7.79 -6.82 13.65
CA GLY A 66 7.63 -6.35 12.27
C GLY A 66 8.88 -6.63 11.42
N GLU A 67 8.85 -6.13 10.19
CA GLU A 67 9.92 -6.29 9.19
C GLU A 67 11.30 -5.89 9.76
N HIS A 68 11.37 -4.66 10.27
CA HIS A 68 12.59 -4.00 10.73
C HIS A 68 12.91 -4.24 12.21
N HIS A 69 12.19 -5.15 12.88
CA HIS A 69 12.44 -5.40 14.30
C HIS A 69 13.82 -6.04 14.52
N HIS A 70 14.62 -5.46 15.42
CA HIS A 70 15.94 -6.00 15.78
C HIS A 70 15.81 -7.40 16.38
N ARG A 71 16.39 -8.40 15.72
CA ARG A 71 16.39 -9.79 16.19
C ARG A 71 17.70 -10.05 16.93
N GLN A 72 17.63 -10.14 18.26
CA GLN A 72 18.77 -10.42 19.12
C GLN A 72 19.05 -11.93 19.21
N SER A 73 19.30 -12.60 18.08
CA SER A 73 19.79 -13.99 18.10
C SER A 73 21.32 -14.00 17.99
N TYR A 74 22.02 -14.87 18.70
CA TYR A 74 23.44 -15.14 18.47
C TYR A 74 23.61 -16.48 17.74
N PRO A 75 24.34 -16.53 16.60
CA PRO A 75 24.90 -15.39 15.87
C PRO A 75 23.80 -14.49 15.28
N ALA A 76 24.11 -13.21 15.06
CA ALA A 76 23.19 -12.19 14.58
C ALA A 76 22.59 -12.59 13.23
N GLN A 77 21.39 -13.19 13.25
CA GLN A 77 20.73 -13.63 12.04
C GLN A 77 19.90 -12.47 11.49
N THR A 78 20.54 -11.62 10.69
CA THR A 78 19.85 -10.60 9.91
C THR A 78 19.09 -11.28 8.78
N LEU A 79 17.83 -11.62 9.01
CA LEU A 79 16.92 -12.05 7.94
C LEU A 79 16.79 -10.94 6.90
N SER A 80 17.06 -11.28 5.65
CA SER A 80 16.77 -10.41 4.53
C SER A 80 15.26 -10.15 4.43
N PHE A 81 14.87 -9.03 3.84
CA PHE A 81 13.47 -8.69 3.60
C PHE A 81 12.69 -9.83 2.93
N SER A 82 13.28 -10.49 1.93
CA SER A 82 12.65 -11.59 1.23
C SER A 82 12.48 -12.83 2.11
N GLU A 83 13.44 -13.10 2.99
CA GLU A 83 13.38 -14.21 3.95
C GLU A 83 12.36 -13.94 5.04
N TYR A 84 12.27 -12.70 5.51
CA TYR A 84 11.22 -12.28 6.45
C TYR A 84 9.82 -12.52 5.88
N ILE A 85 9.54 -12.04 4.67
CA ILE A 85 8.24 -12.24 4.02
C ILE A 85 7.95 -13.74 3.84
N LYS A 86 8.91 -14.51 3.34
CA LYS A 86 8.78 -15.97 3.19
C LYS A 86 8.46 -16.63 4.52
N SER A 87 9.16 -16.25 5.60
CA SER A 87 8.94 -16.81 6.93
C SER A 87 7.52 -16.55 7.47
N ARG A 88 6.92 -15.40 7.12
CA ARG A 88 5.55 -15.03 7.53
C ARG A 88 4.50 -15.74 6.68
N ILE A 89 4.68 -15.78 5.36
CA ILE A 89 3.73 -16.42 4.43
C ILE A 89 3.75 -17.95 4.59
N LEU A 90 4.95 -18.55 4.70
CA LEU A 90 5.15 -19.99 4.85
C LEU A 90 5.09 -20.45 6.32
N ASN A 91 4.71 -19.56 7.24
CA ASN A 91 4.55 -19.94 8.64
C ASN A 91 3.45 -21.00 8.77
N LYS A 92 3.65 -21.96 9.69
CA LYS A 92 2.61 -22.91 10.09
C LYS A 92 1.37 -22.20 10.63
N ASN A 93 1.55 -21.07 11.33
CA ASN A 93 0.43 -20.26 11.79
C ASN A 93 -0.28 -19.60 10.60
N PRO A 94 -1.58 -19.87 10.38
CA PRO A 94 -2.29 -19.39 9.21
C PRO A 94 -2.65 -17.90 9.21
N GLN A 95 -2.46 -17.22 10.34
CA GLN A 95 -2.85 -15.83 10.53
C GLN A 95 -2.30 -14.90 9.42
N PHE A 96 -1.04 -15.07 9.04
CA PHE A 96 -0.38 -14.21 8.05
C PHE A 96 -0.74 -14.53 6.59
N HIS A 97 -0.98 -15.80 6.24
CA HIS A 97 -1.33 -16.17 4.86
C HIS A 97 -2.83 -16.08 4.56
N ARG A 98 -3.69 -16.13 5.58
CA ARG A 98 -5.15 -15.92 5.45
C ARG A 98 -5.53 -14.45 5.33
N ASN A 99 -4.72 -13.54 5.87
CA ASN A 99 -5.02 -12.11 5.77
C ASN A 99 -4.72 -11.61 4.34
N HIS A 100 -5.79 -11.39 3.58
CA HIS A 100 -5.70 -10.97 2.18
C HIS A 100 -5.02 -9.59 2.03
N SER A 101 -5.38 -8.64 2.89
CA SER A 101 -4.81 -7.28 2.88
C SER A 101 -3.31 -7.29 3.10
N TYR A 102 -2.82 -8.12 4.03
CA TYR A 102 -1.39 -8.30 4.27
C TYR A 102 -0.66 -8.89 3.07
N ARG A 103 -1.27 -9.88 2.40
CA ARG A 103 -0.68 -10.49 1.20
C ARG A 103 -0.63 -9.51 0.02
N LEU A 104 -1.70 -8.74 -0.18
CA LEU A 104 -1.74 -7.70 -1.21
C LEU A 104 -0.71 -6.59 -0.95
N HIS A 105 -0.53 -6.20 0.31
CA HIS A 105 0.45 -5.20 0.70
C HIS A 105 1.87 -5.57 0.25
N TYR A 106 2.36 -6.78 0.59
CA TYR A 106 3.69 -7.21 0.14
C TYR A 106 3.80 -7.44 -1.36
N TYR A 107 2.72 -7.89 -2.00
CA TYR A 107 2.68 -7.99 -3.45
C TYR A 107 2.91 -6.62 -4.10
N GLY A 108 2.22 -5.59 -3.60
CA GLY A 108 2.42 -4.20 -4.01
C GLY A 108 3.84 -3.69 -3.75
N LEU A 109 4.40 -3.97 -2.56
CA LEU A 109 5.79 -3.61 -2.25
C LEU A 109 6.79 -4.26 -3.23
N ASN A 110 6.57 -5.53 -3.59
CA ASN A 110 7.41 -6.24 -4.52
C ASN A 110 7.34 -5.64 -5.94
N ILE A 111 6.13 -5.30 -6.42
CA ILE A 111 5.96 -4.61 -7.71
C ILE A 111 6.67 -3.26 -7.68
N ASN A 112 6.47 -2.46 -6.64
CA ASN A 112 7.10 -1.15 -6.51
C ASN A 112 8.63 -1.25 -6.50
N LYS A 113 9.18 -2.27 -5.83
CA LYS A 113 10.63 -2.54 -5.84
C LYS A 113 11.12 -2.89 -7.24
N ALA A 114 10.41 -3.76 -7.95
CA ALA A 114 10.74 -4.13 -9.33
C ALA A 114 10.68 -2.93 -10.28
N LEU A 115 9.64 -2.10 -10.18
CA LEU A 115 9.48 -0.87 -10.95
C LEU A 115 10.61 0.12 -10.66
N LYS A 116 10.93 0.39 -9.38
CA LYS A 116 12.05 1.27 -9.01
C LYS A 116 13.36 0.79 -9.64
N THR A 117 13.62 -0.51 -9.57
CA THR A 117 14.83 -1.11 -10.13
C THR A 117 14.85 -1.01 -11.66
N GLY A 118 13.73 -1.29 -12.32
CA GLY A 118 13.58 -1.17 -13.76
C GLY A 118 13.77 0.25 -14.27
N ILE A 119 13.16 1.24 -13.61
CA ILE A 119 13.32 2.67 -13.92
C ILE A 119 14.78 3.07 -13.76
N TYR A 120 15.41 2.71 -12.63
CA TYR A 120 16.81 3.01 -12.39
C TYR A 120 17.72 2.45 -13.49
N ASN A 121 17.54 1.18 -13.85
CA ASN A 121 18.34 0.54 -14.89
C ASN A 121 18.12 1.19 -16.27
N LEU A 122 16.88 1.52 -16.62
CA LEU A 122 16.54 2.21 -17.88
C LEU A 122 17.17 3.61 -17.95
N LEU A 123 17.10 4.36 -16.85
CA LEU A 123 17.72 5.69 -16.77
C LEU A 123 19.25 5.61 -16.86
N LYS A 124 19.84 4.59 -16.22
CA LYS A 124 21.28 4.33 -16.27
C LYS A 124 21.76 3.96 -17.68
N THR A 125 20.99 3.18 -18.44
CA THR A 125 21.38 2.79 -19.81
C THR A 125 21.12 3.90 -20.83
N SER A 126 20.00 4.61 -20.73
CA SER A 126 19.64 5.67 -21.70
C SER A 126 20.51 6.93 -21.61
N ARG A 127 21.04 7.27 -20.43
CA ARG A 127 21.92 8.44 -20.25
C ARG A 127 23.40 8.12 -20.40
N GLY A 128 23.77 6.85 -20.62
CA GLY A 128 25.15 6.39 -20.44
C GLY A 128 25.62 6.55 -18.99
N ASN A 129 26.78 5.97 -18.63
CA ASN A 129 27.44 6.24 -17.35
C ASN A 129 27.98 7.67 -17.31
N VAL A 130 27.12 8.69 -17.38
CA VAL A 130 27.50 10.04 -16.99
C VAL A 130 27.17 10.11 -15.50
N ALA A 131 28.18 9.89 -14.66
CA ALA A 131 28.09 10.14 -13.24
C ALA A 131 27.85 11.65 -13.05
N GLN A 132 26.59 12.08 -13.14
CA GLN A 132 26.20 13.46 -12.87
C GLN A 132 25.93 13.58 -11.39
N THR A 133 26.65 14.48 -10.73
CA THR A 133 26.39 14.81 -9.33
C THR A 133 25.06 15.56 -9.22
N VAL A 134 24.40 15.47 -8.06
CA VAL A 134 23.11 16.16 -7.80
C VAL A 134 23.21 17.67 -8.07
N ALA A 135 24.38 18.27 -7.83
CA ALA A 135 24.68 19.67 -8.13
C ALA A 135 24.56 20.01 -9.63
N GLU A 136 25.13 19.18 -10.52
CA GLU A 136 25.07 19.38 -11.98
C GLU A 136 23.64 19.28 -12.54
N ILE A 137 22.78 18.50 -11.89
CA ILE A 137 21.37 18.38 -12.27
C ILE A 137 20.60 19.64 -11.85
N LEU A 138 20.87 20.16 -10.65
CA LEU A 138 20.22 21.37 -10.13
C LEU A 138 20.61 22.60 -10.96
N GLU A 139 21.86 22.73 -11.39
CA GLU A 139 22.27 23.82 -12.30
C GLU A 139 21.51 23.77 -13.63
N LYS A 140 21.30 22.58 -14.22
CA LYS A 140 20.55 22.46 -15.47
C LYS A 140 19.07 22.81 -15.34
N ILE A 141 18.50 22.67 -14.14
CA ILE A 141 17.11 23.01 -13.85
C ILE A 141 16.94 24.52 -13.64
N ASN A 142 17.94 25.19 -13.06
CA ASN A 142 17.92 26.64 -12.78
C ASN A 142 18.28 27.53 -13.98
N VAL A 143 18.50 26.97 -15.17
CA VAL A 143 18.80 27.74 -16.41
C VAL A 143 17.53 28.10 -17.21
N ILE A 144 16.34 27.81 -16.67
CA ILE A 144 15.05 28.32 -17.17
C ILE A 144 14.52 29.37 -16.19
#